data_AF-A0A966XMA6-F1
#
_entry.id   AF-A0A966XMA6-F1
#
_cell.length_a   1.000
_cell.length_b   1.000
_cell.length_c   1.000
_cell.angle_alpha   90.00
_cell.angle_beta   90.00
_cell.angle_gamma   90.00
#
_symmetry.space_group_name_H-M   'P 1'
#
loop_
_entity.id
_entity.type
_entity.pdbx_description
1 polymer ?
#
loop_
_entity_poly.entity_id
_entity_poly.type
_entity_poly.pdbx_seq_one_letter_code
_entity_poly.pdbx_strand_id
1 'polypeptide(L)' 'MIEGLQSRYLDEGELKRLGIKSVGENVLVSEHATIVGLANVTLGSNIRIDSHVVILLSLIHI' A
#
# COMPACT_ATOMS: atom_id res chain seq x y z
N MET A 1 15.27 23.66 11.63
CA MET A 1 15.00 22.26 11.28
C MET A 1 13.78 22.29 10.37
N ILE A 2 13.93 21.93 9.10
CA ILE A 2 12.74 21.61 8.30
C ILE A 2 12.33 20.25 8.83
N GLU A 3 11.20 20.16 9.52
CA GLU A 3 10.59 18.88 9.81
C GLU A 3 10.26 18.26 8.45
N GLY A 4 11.16 17.43 7.95
CA GLY A 4 10.95 16.68 6.73
C GLY A 4 9.63 15.94 6.90
N LEU A 5 8.71 16.17 5.96
CA LEU A 5 7.41 15.52 5.86
C LEU A 5 7.54 14.06 6.32
N GLN A 6 7.07 13.74 7.53
CA GLN A 6 7.12 12.36 7.99
C GLN A 6 6.15 11.56 7.12
N SER A 7 6.68 10.86 6.13
CA SER A 7 5.89 9.96 5.30
C SER A 7 5.49 8.77 6.17
N ARG A 8 4.22 8.71 6.58
CA ARG A 8 3.67 7.53 7.23
C ARG A 8 3.46 6.42 6.19
N TYR A 9 3.83 5.21 6.56
CA TYR A 9 3.58 4.01 5.76
C TYR A 9 2.60 3.12 6.51
N LEU A 10 1.69 2.53 5.75
CA LEU A 10 0.78 1.47 6.17
C LEU A 10 1.52 0.14 6.09
N ASP A 11 1.48 -0.62 7.18
CA ASP A 11 1.99 -2.00 7.22
C ASP A 11 0.95 -3.02 6.72
N GLU A 12 1.35 -4.29 6.60
CA GLU A 12 0.44 -5.38 6.20
C GLU A 12 -0.79 -5.53 7.11
N GLY A 13 -0.68 -5.17 8.40
CA GLY A 13 -1.78 -5.21 9.36
C GLY A 13 -2.80 -4.11 9.11
N GLU A 14 -2.33 -2.89 8.84
CA GLU A 14 -3.16 -1.76 8.41
C GLU A 14 -3.84 -2.05 7.08
N LEU A 15 -3.11 -2.59 6.09
CA LEU A 15 -3.67 -2.95 4.78
C LEU A 15 -4.76 -4.02 4.90
N LYS A 16 -4.58 -5.03 5.77
CA LYS A 16 -5.62 -6.02 6.09
C LYS A 16 -6.87 -5.38 6.68
N ARG A 17 -6.72 -4.43 7.61
CA ARG A 17 -7.86 -3.68 8.20
C ARG A 17 -8.59 -2.82 7.16
N LEU A 18 -7.89 -2.35 6.13
CA LEU A 18 -8.47 -1.58 5.03
C LEU A 18 -9.14 -2.46 3.95
N GLY A 19 -9.06 -3.79 4.06
CA GLY A 19 -9.76 -4.71 3.16
C GLY A 19 -9.01 -5.05 1.87
N ILE A 20 -7.67 -5.07 1.91
CA ILE A 20 -6.86 -5.64 0.82
C ILE A 20 -7.19 -7.12 0.59
N LYS A 21 -7.15 -7.59 -0.67
CA LYS A 21 -7.42 -9.01 -0.99
C LYS A 21 -6.43 -9.94 -0.31
N SER A 22 -5.15 -9.63 -0.43
CA SER A 22 -4.04 -10.38 0.18
C SER A 22 -2.79 -9.52 0.24
N VAL A 23 -1.99 -9.68 1.29
CA VAL A 23 -0.73 -8.95 1.48
C VAL A 23 0.28 -9.87 2.17
N GLY A 24 1.50 -9.92 1.62
CA GLY A 24 2.63 -10.63 2.17
C GLY A 24 3.24 -9.95 3.40
N GLU A 25 4.45 -10.36 3.74
CA GLU A 25 5.22 -9.83 4.87
C GLU A 25 6.13 -8.69 4.43
N ASN A 26 6.49 -7.79 5.37
CA ASN A 26 7.39 -6.67 5.09
C ASN A 26 6.87 -5.81 3.91
N VAL A 27 5.61 -5.37 4.02
CA VAL A 27 4.96 -4.52 3.02
C VAL A 27 4.75 -3.13 3.60
N LEU A 28 5.19 -2.11 2.87
CA LEU A 28 5.05 -0.71 3.27
C LEU A 28 4.39 0.09 2.16
N VAL A 29 3.23 0.68 2.44
CA VAL A 29 2.49 1.51 1.48
C VAL A 29 2.33 2.90 2.04
N SER A 30 2.88 3.91 1.37
CA SER A 30 2.71 5.32 1.78
C SER A 30 1.22 5.65 1.91
N GLU A 31 0.85 6.36 2.99
CA GLU A 31 -0.52 6.85 3.15
C GLU A 31 -0.94 7.85 2.05
N HIS A 32 0.05 8.40 1.32
CA HIS A 32 -0.15 9.29 0.18
C HIS A 32 -0.17 8.55 -1.17
N ALA A 33 -0.15 7.22 -1.18
CA ALA A 33 -0.42 6.43 -2.38
C ALA A 33 -1.94 6.32 -2.60
N THR A 34 -2.37 6.34 -3.86
CA THR A 34 -3.77 6.14 -4.23
C THR A 34 -3.93 4.74 -4.82
N ILE A 35 -4.70 3.88 -4.15
CA ILE A 35 -5.01 2.52 -4.62
C ILE A 35 -6.52 2.42 -4.81
N VAL A 36 -6.95 2.32 -6.07
CA VAL A 36 -8.37 2.11 -6.41
C VAL A 36 -8.61 0.62 -6.60
N GLY A 37 -9.65 0.10 -5.92
CA GLY A 37 -9.97 -1.32 -5.96
C GLY A 37 -9.09 -2.17 -5.03
N LEU A 38 -8.76 -1.68 -3.83
CA LEU A 38 -7.91 -2.36 -2.85
C LEU A 38 -8.34 -3.82 -2.58
N ALA A 39 -9.64 -4.10 -2.55
CA ALA A 39 -10.20 -5.44 -2.38
C ALA A 39 -9.87 -6.43 -3.52
N ASN A 40 -9.31 -5.95 -4.63
CA ASN A 40 -8.84 -6.76 -5.75
C ASN A 40 -7.30 -6.88 -5.79
N VAL A 41 -6.58 -6.17 -4.92
CA VAL A 41 -5.11 -6.13 -4.88
C VAL A 41 -4.58 -7.30 -4.06
N THR A 42 -3.70 -8.08 -4.68
CA THR A 42 -2.74 -8.92 -3.95
C THR A 42 -1.38 -8.24 -3.99
N LEU A 43 -0.68 -8.18 -2.87
CA LEU A 43 0.73 -7.80 -2.77
C LEU A 43 1.53 -8.98 -2.21
N GLY A 44 2.64 -9.34 -2.85
CA GLY A 44 3.64 -10.24 -2.30
C GLY A 44 4.40 -9.67 -1.09
N SER A 45 5.46 -10.37 -0.65
CA SER A 45 6.33 -9.91 0.44
C SER A 45 7.45 -8.99 -0.06
N ASN A 46 8.00 -8.15 0.82
CA ASN A 46 9.11 -7.23 0.54
C ASN A 46 8.78 -6.15 -0.51
N ILE A 47 7.55 -5.64 -0.46
CA ILE A 47 7.06 -4.60 -1.37
C ILE A 47 7.03 -3.24 -0.65
N ARG A 48 7.49 -2.19 -1.33
CA ARG A 48 7.31 -0.81 -0.90
C ARG A 48 6.63 0.00 -2.01
N ILE A 49 5.56 0.70 -1.65
CA ILE A 49 4.86 1.66 -2.51
C ILE A 49 5.02 3.05 -1.88
N ASP A 50 5.67 3.96 -2.61
CA ASP A 50 5.94 5.31 -2.12
C ASP A 50 4.82 6.32 -2.43
N SER A 51 4.95 7.50 -1.85
CA SER A 51 4.00 8.61 -1.99
C SER A 51 3.75 8.96 -3.45
N HIS A 52 2.52 9.38 -3.76
CA HIS A 52 2.09 9.81 -5.10
C HIS A 52 2.08 8.71 -6.17
N VAL A 53 2.29 7.45 -5.81
CA VAL A 53 1.99 6.31 -6.69
C VAL A 53 0.48 6.15 -6.82
N VAL A 54 0.00 5.92 -8.04
CA VAL A 54 -1.40 5.60 -8.33
C VAL A 54 -1.48 4.19 -8.91
N ILE A 55 -2.30 3.34 -8.29
CA ILE A 55 -2.61 1.99 -8.76
C ILE A 55 -4.11 1.92 -9.05
N LEU A 56 -4.46 1.64 -10.31
CA LEU A 56 -5.85 1.47 -10.76
C LEU A 56 -6.09 0.02 -11.13
N LEU A 57 -6.97 -0.68 -10.42
CA LEU A 57 -7.17 -2.12 -10.60
C LEU A 57 -8.63 -2.48 -10.84
N SER A 58 -8.84 -3.28 -11.89
CA SER A 58 -10.09 -3.98 -12.18
C SER A 58 -9.97 -5.46 -11.79
N LEU A 59 -8.83 -6.13 -12.07
CA LEU A 59 -8.48 -7.50 -11.59
C LEU A 59 -7.04 -7.88 -12.02
N ILE A 60 -5.99 -7.67 -11.20
CA ILE A 60 -4.60 -8.13 -11.47
C ILE A 60 -3.91 -8.55 -10.16
N HIS A 61 -3.08 -9.61 -10.22
CA HIS A 61 -2.20 -10.08 -9.13
C HIS A 61 -0.79 -9.52 -9.34
N ILE A 62 -0.20 -8.87 -8.33
CA ILE A 62 1.14 -8.25 -8.37
C ILE A 62 1.99 -8.80 -7.23
#